data_AF-R7BRT7-F1
#
_entry.id   AF-R7BRT7-F1
#
_cell.length_a   1.000
_cell.length_b   1.000
_cell.length_c   1.000
_cell.angle_alpha   90.00
_cell.angle_beta   90.00
_cell.angle_gamma   90.00
#
_symmetry.space_group_name_H-M   'P 1'
#
loop_
_entity.id
_entity.type
_entity.pdbx_description
1 polymer ?
#
loop_
_entity_poly.entity_id
_entity_poly.type
_entity_poly.pdbx_seq_one_letter_code
_entity_poly.pdbx_strand_id
1 'polypeptide(L)'
;MGDNKALTITKDISFSVADAICEEGADHVPEIASFISDLAFDGAALTVADGILGALVPGTYAAVQGYKNRRTERNIRTALFELRRSMDEINVRLETLEEQDRCKYSGGYRDAYLDTIVDENQEEKVRCCTWAFVNSMGVSESNEDMFFTLFGDLADLNMLDIRTLRLYKPVYLDDVSEGDDPITLMREEGIDDAQYRFVREKLARFGLLSRKNDLKREKNQASLQAAVIELVKQQSAKKPKAVKLPRFERVNSSDSYKITSLGCKYLQMLEQPSSSSRE
;
A
#
# COMPACT_ATOMS: atom_id res chain seq x y z
N MET A 1 27.97 -3.45 -32.59
CA MET A 1 28.27 -4.61 -31.72
C MET A 1 27.37 -4.61 -30.45
N GLY A 2 26.13 -4.07 -30.55
CA GLY A 2 25.17 -3.96 -29.44
C GLY A 2 23.89 -4.79 -29.65
N ASP A 3 23.54 -5.12 -30.90
CA ASP A 3 22.26 -5.79 -31.22
C ASP A 3 22.22 -7.28 -30.84
N ASN A 4 23.38 -7.93 -30.68
CA ASN A 4 23.45 -9.36 -30.37
C ASN A 4 23.13 -9.66 -28.90
N LYS A 5 23.38 -8.72 -27.97
CA LYS A 5 23.07 -8.94 -26.54
C LYS A 5 21.58 -8.84 -26.26
N ALA A 6 20.90 -7.85 -26.83
CA ALA A 6 19.45 -7.70 -26.70
C ALA A 6 18.72 -8.92 -27.27
N LEU A 7 19.13 -9.39 -28.47
CA LEU A 7 18.54 -10.57 -29.12
C LEU A 7 18.75 -11.87 -28.30
N THR A 8 19.89 -12.00 -27.62
CA THR A 8 20.21 -13.17 -26.78
C THR A 8 19.39 -13.15 -25.49
N ILE A 9 19.22 -11.98 -24.87
CA ILE A 9 18.39 -11.79 -23.67
C ILE A 9 16.91 -12.08 -23.98
N THR A 10 16.37 -11.58 -25.11
CA THR A 10 15.00 -11.95 -25.54
C THR A 10 14.82 -13.44 -25.78
N LYS A 11 15.85 -14.14 -26.27
CA LYS A 11 15.81 -15.59 -26.48
C LYS A 11 15.82 -16.38 -25.18
N ASP A 12 16.61 -15.96 -24.20
CA ASP A 12 16.70 -16.62 -22.89
C ASP A 12 15.42 -16.40 -22.05
N ILE A 13 14.80 -15.22 -22.13
CA ILE A 13 13.51 -14.92 -21.49
C ILE A 13 12.41 -15.83 -22.06
N SER A 14 12.36 -16.00 -23.39
CA SER A 14 11.40 -16.91 -24.02
C SER A 14 11.61 -18.38 -23.66
N PHE A 15 12.81 -18.77 -23.20
CA PHE A 15 13.13 -20.14 -22.80
C PHE A 15 12.71 -20.44 -21.35
N SER A 16 12.93 -19.50 -20.42
CA SER A 16 12.53 -19.64 -19.01
C SER A 16 11.01 -19.72 -18.84
N VAL A 17 10.25 -18.94 -19.61
CA VAL A 17 8.79 -18.99 -19.62
C VAL A 17 8.28 -20.30 -20.23
N ALA A 18 9.00 -20.89 -21.18
CA ALA A 18 8.59 -22.11 -21.88
C ALA A 18 8.72 -23.38 -21.02
N ASP A 19 9.73 -23.47 -20.14
CA ASP A 19 9.97 -24.65 -19.30
C ASP A 19 8.98 -24.80 -18.13
N ALA A 20 8.24 -23.73 -17.77
CA ALA A 20 7.30 -23.74 -16.65
C ALA A 20 5.87 -24.24 -17.01
N ILE A 21 5.63 -24.65 -18.26
CA ILE A 21 4.27 -24.81 -18.80
C ILE A 21 3.95 -26.29 -19.03
N CYS A 22 3.15 -26.88 -18.15
CA CYS A 22 2.49 -28.16 -18.43
C CYS A 22 1.45 -27.99 -19.56
N GLU A 23 1.29 -29.02 -20.38
CA GLU A 23 0.68 -29.08 -21.73
C GLU A 23 -0.79 -28.60 -21.93
N GLU A 24 -1.41 -27.84 -21.02
CA GLU A 24 -2.81 -27.36 -21.16
C GLU A 24 -2.98 -25.84 -21.32
N GLY A 25 -1.89 -25.06 -21.46
CA GLY A 25 -1.94 -23.59 -21.48
C GLY A 25 -1.50 -22.89 -22.78
N ALA A 26 -1.22 -23.63 -23.86
CA ALA A 26 -0.39 -23.18 -24.98
C ALA A 26 -0.94 -21.98 -25.80
N ASP A 27 -2.25 -21.72 -25.77
CA ASP A 27 -2.87 -20.76 -26.72
C ASP A 27 -2.67 -19.27 -26.35
N HIS A 28 -2.38 -18.94 -25.09
CA HIS A 28 -2.18 -17.54 -24.65
C HIS A 28 -0.71 -17.15 -24.43
N VAL A 29 0.21 -18.11 -24.52
CA VAL A 29 1.64 -17.95 -24.23
C VAL A 29 2.33 -16.95 -25.18
N PRO A 30 2.11 -17.00 -26.51
CA PRO A 30 2.78 -16.08 -27.43
C PRO A 30 2.35 -14.62 -27.23
N GLU A 31 1.07 -14.39 -26.91
CA GLU A 31 0.53 -13.03 -26.68
C GLU A 31 1.09 -12.40 -25.39
N ILE A 32 1.35 -13.20 -24.37
CA ILE A 32 1.91 -12.75 -23.09
C ILE A 32 3.42 -12.49 -23.24
N ALA A 33 4.15 -13.37 -23.91
CA ALA A 33 5.58 -13.17 -24.18
C ALA A 33 5.83 -11.94 -25.08
N SER A 34 4.97 -11.72 -26.10
CA SER A 34 5.04 -10.50 -26.91
C SER A 34 4.75 -9.26 -26.09
N PHE A 35 3.80 -9.31 -25.15
CA PHE A 35 3.46 -8.16 -24.30
C PHE A 35 4.64 -7.65 -23.47
N ILE A 36 5.49 -8.52 -22.90
CA ILE A 36 6.72 -8.10 -22.20
C ILE A 36 7.73 -7.50 -23.17
N SER A 37 7.97 -8.20 -24.28
CA SER A 37 8.94 -7.77 -25.26
C SER A 37 8.59 -6.40 -25.82
N ASP A 38 7.29 -6.12 -25.99
CA ASP A 38 6.76 -4.83 -26.39
C ASP A 38 6.92 -3.78 -25.30
N LEU A 39 6.80 -4.16 -24.02
CA LEU A 39 7.05 -3.26 -22.89
C LEU A 39 8.54 -2.92 -22.72
N ALA A 40 9.47 -3.72 -23.24
CA ALA A 40 10.91 -3.43 -23.25
C ALA A 40 11.48 -3.11 -21.85
N PHE A 41 11.30 -4.03 -20.90
CA PHE A 41 11.95 -3.99 -19.59
C PHE A 41 13.46 -4.29 -19.68
N ASP A 42 14.23 -3.74 -18.75
CA ASP A 42 15.66 -4.04 -18.58
C ASP A 42 16.07 -4.11 -17.09
N GLY A 43 17.34 -4.41 -16.84
CA GLY A 43 17.93 -4.36 -15.50
C GLY A 43 17.28 -5.29 -14.48
N ALA A 44 17.16 -4.81 -13.24
CA ALA A 44 16.50 -5.52 -12.15
C ALA A 44 14.96 -5.53 -12.30
N ALA A 45 14.40 -4.54 -12.99
CA ALA A 45 12.96 -4.46 -13.26
C ALA A 45 12.47 -5.62 -14.14
N LEU A 46 13.30 -6.14 -15.04
CA LEU A 46 13.00 -7.34 -15.83
C LEU A 46 12.72 -8.56 -14.95
N THR A 47 13.57 -8.83 -13.95
CA THR A 47 13.39 -9.97 -13.03
C THR A 47 12.08 -9.88 -12.24
N VAL A 48 11.70 -8.66 -11.83
CA VAL A 48 10.43 -8.41 -11.14
C VAL A 48 9.25 -8.65 -12.08
N ALA A 49 9.31 -8.14 -13.31
CA ALA A 49 8.27 -8.33 -14.32
C ALA A 49 8.08 -9.81 -14.68
N ASP A 50 9.18 -10.55 -14.87
CA ASP A 50 9.17 -11.98 -15.14
C ASP A 50 8.50 -12.78 -14.00
N GLY A 51 8.85 -12.45 -12.75
CA GLY A 51 8.25 -13.08 -11.58
C GLY A 51 6.73 -12.87 -11.47
N ILE A 52 6.24 -11.70 -11.85
CA ILE A 52 4.80 -11.38 -11.85
C ILE A 52 4.07 -12.14 -12.95
N LEU A 53 4.72 -12.37 -14.09
CA LEU A 53 4.14 -13.10 -15.20
C LEU A 53 4.06 -14.60 -15.01
N GLY A 54 4.97 -15.17 -14.21
CA GLY A 54 4.84 -16.55 -13.74
C GLY A 54 3.48 -16.84 -13.10
N ALA A 55 2.79 -15.82 -12.55
CA ALA A 55 1.46 -15.97 -11.98
C ALA A 55 0.33 -16.13 -13.03
N LEU A 56 0.57 -15.83 -14.32
CA LEU A 56 -0.38 -16.06 -15.41
C LEU A 56 -0.27 -17.45 -16.04
N VAL A 57 0.76 -18.24 -15.69
CA VAL A 57 0.97 -19.56 -16.30
C VAL A 57 -0.15 -20.53 -15.86
N PRO A 58 -0.91 -21.12 -16.81
CA PRO A 58 -1.94 -22.10 -16.50
C PRO A 58 -1.33 -23.29 -15.74
N GLY A 59 -1.74 -23.49 -14.47
CA GLY A 59 -1.27 -24.59 -13.63
C GLY A 59 -0.82 -24.19 -12.22
N THR A 60 -0.35 -22.96 -12.00
CA THR A 60 0.00 -22.46 -10.65
C THR A 60 -1.24 -22.11 -9.82
N TYR A 61 -2.31 -21.67 -10.48
CA TYR A 61 -3.65 -21.42 -9.90
C TYR A 61 -4.71 -22.34 -10.55
N ALA A 62 -4.38 -23.62 -10.73
CA ALA A 62 -5.24 -24.58 -11.42
C ALA A 62 -6.66 -24.64 -10.81
N ALA A 63 -7.67 -24.49 -11.69
CA ALA A 63 -9.09 -24.83 -11.50
C ALA A 63 -10.08 -23.80 -10.88
N VAL A 64 -10.05 -22.51 -11.28
CA VAL A 64 -11.21 -21.63 -11.03
C VAL A 64 -11.65 -20.82 -12.26
N GLN A 65 -12.81 -21.21 -12.80
CA GLN A 65 -13.76 -20.51 -13.68
C GLN A 65 -13.28 -19.24 -14.44
N GLY A 66 -13.47 -19.23 -15.76
CA GLY A 66 -12.92 -18.23 -16.70
C GLY A 66 -13.22 -16.74 -16.47
N TYR A 67 -14.12 -16.35 -15.56
CA TYR A 67 -14.27 -14.94 -15.15
C TYR A 67 -13.11 -14.48 -14.25
N LYS A 68 -12.60 -15.35 -13.37
CA LYS A 68 -11.40 -15.06 -12.58
C LYS A 68 -10.18 -14.88 -13.48
N ASN A 69 -10.02 -15.74 -14.48
CA ASN A 69 -8.91 -15.67 -15.43
C ASN A 69 -8.82 -14.32 -16.16
N ARG A 70 -9.94 -13.76 -16.64
CA ARG A 70 -9.94 -12.44 -17.30
C ARG A 70 -9.61 -11.29 -16.37
N ARG A 71 -10.07 -11.37 -15.11
CA ARG A 71 -9.75 -10.36 -14.10
C ARG A 71 -8.28 -10.38 -13.74
N THR A 72 -7.75 -11.56 -13.45
CA THR A 72 -6.34 -11.74 -13.14
C THR A 72 -5.48 -11.26 -14.29
N GLU A 73 -5.80 -11.63 -15.53
CA GLU A 73 -5.09 -11.16 -16.73
C GLU A 73 -5.09 -9.63 -16.82
N ARG A 74 -6.26 -8.98 -16.68
CA ARG A 74 -6.37 -7.52 -16.68
C ARG A 74 -5.51 -6.90 -15.58
N ASN A 75 -5.59 -7.42 -14.36
CA ASN A 75 -4.86 -6.88 -13.21
C ASN A 75 -3.34 -7.03 -13.40
N ILE A 76 -2.87 -8.16 -13.91
CA ILE A 76 -1.45 -8.38 -14.21
C ILE A 76 -0.98 -7.44 -15.33
N ARG A 77 -1.77 -7.25 -16.40
CA ARG A 77 -1.45 -6.27 -17.44
C ARG A 77 -1.34 -4.86 -16.85
N THR A 78 -2.30 -4.42 -16.03
CA THR A 78 -2.26 -3.12 -15.34
C THR A 78 -1.02 -2.98 -14.47
N ALA A 79 -0.68 -4.01 -13.69
CA ALA A 79 0.52 -4.04 -12.87
C ALA A 79 1.80 -3.90 -13.71
N LEU A 80 1.94 -4.66 -14.80
CA LEU A 80 3.11 -4.60 -15.67
C LEU A 80 3.23 -3.24 -16.37
N PHE A 81 2.13 -2.64 -16.78
CA PHE A 81 2.15 -1.27 -17.31
C PHE A 81 2.67 -0.27 -16.29
N GLU A 82 2.21 -0.32 -15.04
CA GLU A 82 2.69 0.59 -13.99
C GLU A 82 4.15 0.32 -13.61
N LEU A 83 4.58 -0.95 -13.53
CA LEU A 83 5.99 -1.29 -13.33
C LEU A 83 6.88 -0.76 -14.46
N ARG A 84 6.40 -0.82 -15.71
CA ARG A 84 7.15 -0.29 -16.85
C ARG A 84 7.32 1.23 -16.75
N ARG A 85 6.28 1.92 -16.29
CA ARG A 85 6.32 3.37 -16.07
C ARG A 85 7.27 3.78 -14.96
N SER A 86 7.55 2.89 -14.01
CA SER A 86 8.48 3.12 -12.89
C SER A 86 9.78 2.31 -13.01
N MET A 87 10.14 1.88 -14.22
CA MET A 87 11.27 0.98 -14.47
C MET A 87 12.59 1.55 -13.96
N ASP A 88 12.85 2.83 -14.23
CA ASP A 88 14.09 3.50 -13.83
C ASP A 88 14.18 3.57 -12.30
N GLU A 89 13.09 3.92 -11.62
CA GLU A 89 13.02 3.94 -10.15
C GLU A 89 13.22 2.54 -9.56
N ILE A 90 12.64 1.50 -10.15
CA ILE A 90 12.81 0.11 -9.71
C ILE A 90 14.29 -0.28 -9.80
N ASN A 91 14.92 -0.03 -10.96
CA ASN A 91 16.32 -0.35 -11.18
C ASN A 91 17.22 0.34 -10.14
N VAL A 92 17.08 1.65 -9.96
CA VAL A 92 17.88 2.43 -8.99
C VAL A 92 17.65 1.94 -7.56
N ARG A 93 16.40 1.72 -7.15
CA ARG A 93 16.06 1.31 -5.78
C ARG A 93 16.60 -0.08 -5.48
N LEU A 94 16.39 -1.05 -6.36
CA LEU A 94 16.87 -2.42 -6.17
C LEU A 94 18.41 -2.52 -6.19
N GLU A 95 19.10 -1.71 -6.99
CA GLU A 95 20.57 -1.65 -7.00
C GLU A 95 21.15 -1.08 -5.70
N THR A 96 20.39 -0.23 -5.00
CA THR A 96 20.81 0.39 -3.75
C THR A 96 20.60 -0.53 -2.53
N LEU A 97 19.76 -1.56 -2.65
CA LEU A 97 19.51 -2.53 -1.59
C LEU A 97 20.64 -3.54 -1.45
N GLU A 98 20.81 -4.06 -0.23
CA GLU A 98 21.65 -5.23 0.00
C GLU A 98 21.06 -6.45 -0.72
N GLU A 99 21.93 -7.40 -1.11
CA GLU A 99 21.54 -8.61 -1.85
C GLU A 99 20.39 -9.38 -1.15
N GLN A 100 20.47 -9.49 0.18
CA GLN A 100 19.48 -10.20 0.98
C GLN A 100 18.09 -9.55 0.87
N ASP A 101 18.02 -8.23 0.91
CA ASP A 101 16.75 -7.49 0.78
C ASP A 101 16.25 -7.46 -0.66
N ARG A 102 17.17 -7.36 -1.63
CA ARG A 102 16.84 -7.43 -3.06
C ARG A 102 16.18 -8.76 -3.43
N CYS A 103 16.66 -9.87 -2.87
CA CYS A 103 16.07 -11.20 -3.10
C CYS A 103 14.61 -11.31 -2.61
N LYS A 104 14.22 -10.56 -1.57
CA LYS A 104 12.83 -10.58 -1.04
C LYS A 104 11.81 -10.11 -2.09
N TYR A 105 12.20 -9.13 -2.91
CA TYR A 105 11.37 -8.57 -4.00
C TYR A 105 11.18 -9.52 -5.18
N SER A 106 11.97 -10.58 -5.27
CA SER A 106 11.79 -11.68 -6.23
C SER A 106 11.18 -12.94 -5.58
N GLY A 107 10.84 -12.88 -4.28
CA GLY A 107 10.29 -13.98 -3.49
C GLY A 107 9.08 -13.53 -2.68
N GLY A 108 9.14 -13.64 -1.35
CA GLY A 108 7.97 -13.44 -0.48
C GLY A 108 7.26 -12.09 -0.63
N TYR A 109 7.98 -11.00 -0.93
CA TYR A 109 7.34 -9.70 -1.14
C TYR A 109 6.54 -9.65 -2.44
N ARG A 110 7.06 -10.28 -3.50
CA ARG A 110 6.33 -10.46 -4.76
C ARG A 110 5.07 -11.29 -4.51
N ASP A 111 5.17 -12.38 -3.76
CA ASP A 111 4.06 -13.29 -3.53
C ASP A 111 2.91 -12.59 -2.78
N ALA A 112 3.21 -11.86 -1.70
CA ALA A 112 2.20 -11.06 -0.98
C ALA A 112 1.59 -9.94 -1.83
N TYR A 113 2.37 -9.30 -2.69
CA TYR A 113 1.86 -8.34 -3.67
C TYR A 113 0.91 -9.01 -4.67
N LEU A 114 1.29 -10.15 -5.24
CA LEU A 114 0.47 -10.90 -6.19
C LEU A 114 -0.84 -11.39 -5.56
N ASP A 115 -0.79 -11.94 -4.34
CA ASP A 115 -1.97 -12.36 -3.59
C ASP A 115 -2.97 -11.21 -3.38
N THR A 116 -2.46 -9.97 -3.29
CA THR A 116 -3.28 -8.77 -3.15
C THR A 116 -3.94 -8.35 -4.46
N ILE A 117 -3.26 -8.48 -5.61
CA ILE A 117 -3.74 -7.93 -6.89
C ILE A 117 -4.46 -8.93 -7.80
N VAL A 118 -4.20 -10.24 -7.67
CA VAL A 118 -4.68 -11.27 -8.62
C VAL A 118 -6.20 -11.34 -8.69
N ASP A 119 -6.89 -11.23 -7.54
CA ASP A 119 -8.35 -11.32 -7.44
C ASP A 119 -9.03 -9.95 -7.21
N GLU A 120 -8.27 -8.84 -7.23
CA GLU A 120 -8.77 -7.49 -6.97
C GLU A 120 -9.83 -7.05 -7.98
N ASN A 121 -10.94 -6.50 -7.48
CA ASN A 121 -12.08 -6.06 -8.30
C ASN A 121 -11.85 -4.66 -8.88
N GLN A 122 -11.16 -3.78 -8.14
CA GLN A 122 -10.97 -2.37 -8.46
C GLN A 122 -9.62 -2.17 -9.16
N GLU A 123 -9.64 -1.95 -10.48
CA GLU A 123 -8.41 -1.80 -11.28
C GLU A 123 -7.54 -0.61 -10.82
N GLU A 124 -8.15 0.48 -10.36
CA GLU A 124 -7.40 1.61 -9.77
C GLU A 124 -6.64 1.22 -8.50
N LYS A 125 -7.19 0.28 -7.72
CA LYS A 125 -6.53 -0.24 -6.53
C LYS A 125 -5.32 -1.09 -6.89
N VAL A 126 -5.37 -1.83 -7.99
CA VAL A 126 -4.19 -2.54 -8.53
C VAL A 126 -3.05 -1.56 -8.77
N ARG A 127 -3.31 -0.40 -9.40
CA ARG A 127 -2.29 0.65 -9.59
C ARG A 127 -1.71 1.14 -8.27
N CYS A 128 -2.56 1.43 -7.28
CA CYS A 128 -2.12 1.85 -5.95
C CYS A 128 -1.24 0.78 -5.28
N CYS A 129 -1.61 -0.50 -5.40
CA CYS A 129 -0.83 -1.61 -4.86
C CYS A 129 0.52 -1.76 -5.59
N THR A 130 0.56 -1.59 -6.92
CA THR A 130 1.81 -1.60 -7.69
C THR A 130 2.72 -0.45 -7.26
N TRP A 131 2.17 0.75 -7.06
CA TRP A 131 2.95 1.89 -6.57
C TRP A 131 3.49 1.64 -5.16
N ALA A 132 2.69 1.06 -4.26
CA ALA A 132 3.15 0.67 -2.93
C ALA A 132 4.29 -0.34 -2.98
N PHE A 133 4.22 -1.32 -3.88
CA PHE A 133 5.28 -2.31 -4.10
C PHE A 133 6.58 -1.67 -4.59
N VAL A 134 6.48 -0.73 -5.53
CA VAL A 134 7.66 -0.01 -6.05
C VAL A 134 8.23 0.96 -5.01
N ASN A 135 7.38 1.66 -4.25
CA ASN A 135 7.79 2.60 -3.21
C ASN A 135 8.42 1.91 -2.01
N SER A 136 8.01 0.69 -1.67
CA SER A 136 8.66 -0.07 -0.61
C SER A 136 10.12 -0.41 -0.95
N MET A 137 10.47 -0.56 -2.23
CA MET A 137 11.87 -0.80 -2.66
C MET A 137 12.81 0.34 -2.29
N GLY A 138 12.28 1.55 -2.10
CA GLY A 138 13.04 2.73 -1.68
C GLY A 138 13.16 2.91 -0.17
N VAL A 139 12.58 2.01 0.64
CA VAL A 139 12.63 2.08 2.10
C VAL A 139 13.80 1.25 2.61
N SER A 140 14.87 1.92 3.04
CA SER A 140 16.00 1.28 3.71
C SER A 140 15.54 0.59 5.01
N GLU A 141 16.01 -0.64 5.25
CA GLU A 141 15.69 -1.43 6.46
C GLU A 141 14.19 -1.69 6.65
N SER A 142 13.51 -2.12 5.58
CA SER A 142 12.09 -2.48 5.68
C SER A 142 11.90 -3.69 6.61
N ASN A 143 11.22 -3.48 7.73
CA ASN A 143 10.73 -4.56 8.57
C ASN A 143 9.74 -5.41 7.76
N GLU A 144 10.08 -6.68 7.59
CA GLU A 144 9.30 -7.67 6.83
C GLU A 144 7.85 -7.76 7.29
N ASP A 145 7.60 -7.76 8.60
CA ASP A 145 6.24 -7.79 9.15
C ASP A 145 5.45 -6.53 8.75
N MET A 146 6.11 -5.38 8.63
CA MET A 146 5.46 -4.14 8.20
C MET A 146 5.11 -4.16 6.71
N PHE A 147 5.93 -4.80 5.87
CA PHE A 147 5.60 -5.03 4.46
C PHE A 147 4.36 -5.92 4.33
N PHE A 148 4.34 -7.06 5.03
CA PHE A 148 3.18 -7.96 5.01
C PHE A 148 1.93 -7.32 5.61
N THR A 149 2.07 -6.53 6.67
CA THR A 149 0.96 -5.77 7.24
C THR A 149 0.41 -4.77 6.23
N LEU A 150 1.26 -4.05 5.48
CA LEU A 150 0.82 -3.14 4.43
C LEU A 150 -0.02 -3.86 3.36
N PHE A 151 0.47 -4.97 2.81
CA PHE A 151 -0.28 -5.68 1.76
C PHE A 151 -1.52 -6.41 2.29
N GLY A 152 -1.49 -6.90 3.53
CA GLY A 152 -2.69 -7.40 4.22
C GLY A 152 -3.75 -6.30 4.40
N ASP A 153 -3.34 -5.13 4.88
CA ASP A 153 -4.23 -3.98 5.03
C ASP A 153 -4.77 -3.51 3.68
N LEU A 154 -3.93 -3.45 2.64
CA LEU A 154 -4.36 -3.11 1.29
C LEU A 154 -5.35 -4.12 0.74
N ALA A 155 -5.21 -5.43 0.99
CA ALA A 155 -6.21 -6.41 0.57
C ALA A 155 -7.60 -6.10 1.16
N ASP A 156 -7.67 -5.65 2.41
CA ASP A 156 -8.92 -5.35 3.10
C ASP A 156 -9.51 -3.95 2.81
N LEU A 157 -8.68 -2.99 2.39
CA LEU A 157 -9.12 -1.64 2.04
C LEU A 157 -9.68 -1.58 0.62
N ASN A 158 -10.70 -0.75 0.38
CA ASN A 158 -11.19 -0.46 -0.96
C ASN A 158 -10.80 0.96 -1.40
N MET A 159 -11.06 1.31 -2.66
CA MET A 159 -10.77 2.65 -3.18
C MET A 159 -11.50 3.78 -2.44
N LEU A 160 -12.71 3.54 -1.95
CA LEU A 160 -13.43 4.53 -1.13
C LEU A 160 -12.71 4.81 0.19
N ASP A 161 -12.14 3.77 0.82
CA ASP A 161 -11.33 3.90 2.02
C ASP A 161 -10.06 4.72 1.71
N ILE A 162 -9.35 4.40 0.62
CA ILE A 162 -8.12 5.09 0.20
C ILE A 162 -8.42 6.56 -0.14
N ARG A 163 -9.48 6.84 -0.90
CA ARG A 163 -9.93 8.19 -1.25
C ARG A 163 -10.32 8.98 0.01
N THR A 164 -11.03 8.34 0.93
CA THR A 164 -11.36 8.96 2.23
C THR A 164 -10.11 9.27 3.05
N LEU A 165 -9.09 8.40 3.04
CA LEU A 165 -7.83 8.66 3.72
C LEU A 165 -7.09 9.87 3.11
N ARG A 166 -7.11 10.01 1.77
CA ARG A 166 -6.51 11.15 1.04
C ARG A 166 -7.10 12.50 1.48
N LEU A 167 -8.38 12.57 1.87
CA LEU A 167 -8.99 13.79 2.43
C LEU A 167 -8.30 14.31 3.71
N TYR A 168 -7.52 13.47 4.39
CA TYR A 168 -6.77 13.83 5.60
C TYR A 168 -5.29 14.09 5.32
N LYS A 169 -4.86 14.09 4.06
CA LYS A 169 -3.48 14.36 3.67
C LYS A 169 -3.08 15.77 4.14
N PRO A 170 -1.93 15.93 4.82
CA PRO A 170 -1.44 17.24 5.23
C PRO A 170 -1.15 18.15 4.03
N VAL A 171 -1.50 19.44 4.17
CA VAL A 171 -1.35 20.48 3.14
C VAL A 171 0.09 20.59 2.59
N TYR A 172 1.12 20.28 3.38
CA TYR A 172 2.52 20.37 2.94
C TYR A 172 2.97 19.18 2.06
N LEU A 173 2.15 18.16 1.88
CA LEU A 173 2.39 17.06 0.94
C LEU A 173 1.70 17.29 -0.41
N ASP A 174 1.12 18.48 -0.62
CA ASP A 174 0.23 18.77 -1.74
C ASP A 174 0.71 20.03 -2.48
N ASP A 175 1.43 19.85 -3.60
CA ASP A 175 1.86 20.97 -4.48
C ASP A 175 0.74 21.40 -5.45
N VAL A 176 -0.34 20.61 -5.59
CA VAL A 176 -1.45 20.91 -6.51
C VAL A 176 -2.77 20.36 -5.93
N SER A 177 -3.42 21.13 -5.07
CA SER A 177 -4.75 20.79 -4.52
C SER A 177 -5.81 20.85 -5.63
N GLU A 178 -6.10 19.72 -6.28
CA GLU A 178 -7.49 19.41 -6.66
C GLU A 178 -8.19 18.96 -5.37
N GLY A 179 -8.74 19.94 -4.65
CA GLY A 179 -9.29 19.76 -3.31
C GLY A 179 -10.54 18.90 -3.33
N ASP A 180 -10.39 17.60 -3.10
CA ASP A 180 -11.50 16.73 -2.75
C ASP A 180 -11.95 17.03 -1.31
N ASP A 181 -13.26 17.01 -1.08
CA ASP A 181 -13.86 17.33 0.21
C ASP A 181 -14.91 16.29 0.58
N PRO A 182 -15.22 16.09 1.89
CA PRO A 182 -16.17 15.06 2.30
C PRO A 182 -17.54 15.14 1.61
N ILE A 183 -18.04 16.34 1.30
CA ILE A 183 -19.34 16.53 0.64
C ILE A 183 -19.26 16.08 -0.81
N THR A 184 -18.16 16.42 -1.50
CA THR A 184 -17.92 16.00 -2.88
C THR A 184 -17.73 14.49 -2.99
N LEU A 185 -16.89 13.89 -2.14
CA LEU A 185 -16.71 12.45 -2.06
C LEU A 185 -18.05 11.73 -1.82
N MET A 186 -18.82 12.15 -0.81
CA MET A 186 -20.10 11.51 -0.51
C MET A 186 -21.11 11.58 -1.66
N ARG A 187 -21.15 12.73 -2.37
CA ARG A 187 -22.02 12.94 -3.52
C ARG A 187 -21.66 12.04 -4.70
N GLU A 188 -20.37 11.92 -5.01
CA GLU A 188 -19.89 11.15 -6.17
C GLU A 188 -19.92 9.65 -5.93
N GLU A 189 -19.59 9.21 -4.71
CA GLU A 189 -19.60 7.80 -4.31
C GLU A 189 -21.01 7.33 -3.94
N GLY A 190 -21.99 8.24 -3.85
CA GLY A 190 -23.38 7.93 -3.53
C GLY A 190 -23.57 7.39 -2.11
N ILE A 191 -22.76 7.85 -1.15
CA ILE A 191 -22.80 7.39 0.24
C ILE A 191 -23.39 8.45 1.19
N ASP A 192 -24.04 7.99 2.25
CA ASP A 192 -24.57 8.85 3.31
C ASP A 192 -23.57 9.10 4.46
N ASP A 193 -23.95 9.96 5.42
CA ASP A 193 -23.06 10.30 6.55
C ASP A 193 -22.77 9.07 7.45
N ALA A 194 -23.68 8.11 7.53
CA ALA A 194 -23.49 6.90 8.32
C ALA A 194 -22.45 5.98 7.65
N GLN A 195 -22.52 5.80 6.34
CA GLN A 195 -21.52 5.07 5.55
C GLN A 195 -20.17 5.78 5.55
N TYR A 196 -20.14 7.11 5.39
CA TYR A 196 -18.90 7.88 5.49
C TYR A 196 -18.27 7.80 6.89
N ARG A 197 -19.10 7.79 7.95
CA ARG A 197 -18.63 7.51 9.32
C ARG A 197 -18.05 6.11 9.42
N PHE A 198 -18.72 5.09 8.90
CA PHE A 198 -18.21 3.72 8.90
C PHE A 198 -16.83 3.60 8.25
N VAL A 199 -16.60 4.25 7.10
CA VAL A 199 -15.28 4.27 6.43
C VAL A 199 -14.21 4.89 7.35
N ARG A 200 -14.49 6.02 7.98
CA ARG A 200 -13.54 6.66 8.92
C ARG A 200 -13.26 5.79 10.16
N GLU A 201 -14.27 5.08 10.65
CA GLU A 201 -14.10 4.14 11.74
C GLU A 201 -13.25 2.92 11.34
N LYS A 202 -13.46 2.41 10.12
CA LYS A 202 -12.62 1.36 9.53
C LYS A 202 -11.17 1.82 9.46
N LEU A 203 -10.89 2.96 8.82
CA LEU A 203 -9.54 3.54 8.74
C LEU A 203 -8.90 3.78 10.11
N ALA A 204 -9.70 4.09 11.14
CA ALA A 204 -9.20 4.21 12.50
C ALA A 204 -8.83 2.85 13.14
N ARG A 205 -9.54 1.77 12.81
CA ARG A 205 -9.21 0.40 13.26
C ARG A 205 -7.90 -0.09 12.64
N PHE A 206 -7.62 0.28 11.38
CA PHE A 206 -6.33 0.07 10.73
C PHE A 206 -5.22 1.01 11.27
N GLY A 207 -5.54 1.90 12.21
CA GLY A 207 -4.56 2.83 12.77
C GLY A 207 -4.12 3.94 11.80
N LEU A 208 -4.78 4.08 10.63
CA LEU A 208 -4.47 5.10 9.62
C LEU A 208 -5.08 6.46 9.98
N LEU A 209 -6.21 6.45 10.68
CA LEU A 209 -6.80 7.62 11.31
C LEU A 209 -6.80 7.48 12.83
N SER A 210 -6.80 8.60 13.53
CA SER A 210 -7.01 8.66 14.98
C SER A 210 -8.19 9.57 15.31
N ARG A 211 -9.01 9.13 16.26
CA ARG A 211 -10.14 9.88 16.79
C ARG A 211 -9.64 10.94 17.76
N LYS A 212 -9.98 12.21 17.52
CA LYS A 212 -9.58 13.30 18.43
C LYS A 212 -10.24 13.15 19.79
N ASN A 213 -11.44 12.58 19.87
CA ASN A 213 -12.09 12.34 21.15
C ASN A 213 -11.35 11.30 22.01
N ASP A 214 -10.74 10.28 21.41
CA ASP A 214 -9.97 9.27 22.16
C ASP A 214 -8.71 9.90 22.77
N LEU A 215 -8.00 10.75 22.02
CA LEU A 215 -6.85 11.50 22.52
C LEU A 215 -7.21 12.41 23.71
N LYS A 216 -8.37 13.06 23.64
CA LYS A 216 -8.89 13.88 24.74
C LYS A 216 -9.20 13.04 25.97
N ARG A 217 -9.82 11.87 25.77
CA ARG A 217 -10.15 10.93 26.85
C ARG A 217 -8.89 10.40 27.54
N GLU A 218 -7.89 10.00 26.75
CA GLU A 218 -6.60 9.54 27.26
C GLU A 218 -5.89 10.63 28.08
N LYS A 219 -5.84 11.86 27.56
CA LYS A 219 -5.26 13.00 28.28
C LYS A 219 -6.02 13.32 29.57
N ASN A 220 -7.35 13.27 29.54
CA ASN A 220 -8.18 13.46 30.72
C ASN A 220 -7.94 12.35 31.75
N GLN A 221 -7.84 11.10 31.31
CA GLN A 221 -7.56 9.95 32.18
C GLN A 221 -6.18 10.04 32.83
N ALA A 222 -5.14 10.39 32.06
CA ALA A 222 -3.79 10.61 32.60
C ALA A 222 -3.78 11.74 33.65
N SER A 223 -4.51 12.82 33.38
CA SER A 223 -4.64 13.95 34.31
C SER A 223 -5.39 13.56 35.60
N LEU A 224 -6.44 12.75 35.48
CA LEU A 224 -7.18 12.20 36.61
C LEU A 224 -6.27 11.28 37.46
N GLN A 225 -5.55 10.36 36.82
CA GLN A 225 -4.65 9.43 37.50
C GLN A 225 -3.56 10.18 38.27
N ALA A 226 -2.95 11.20 37.65
CA ALA A 226 -1.96 12.05 38.32
C ALA A 226 -2.55 12.76 39.54
N ALA A 227 -3.77 13.29 39.44
CA ALA A 227 -4.45 13.95 40.56
C ALA A 227 -4.81 12.98 41.70
N VAL A 228 -5.27 11.77 41.38
CA VAL A 228 -5.58 10.73 42.38
C VAL A 228 -4.33 10.26 43.11
N ILE A 229 -3.23 10.01 42.38
CA ILE A 229 -1.94 9.64 42.98
C ILE A 229 -1.49 10.74 43.95
N GLU A 230 -1.61 12.01 43.57
CA GLU A 230 -1.24 13.13 44.43
C GLU A 230 -2.15 13.23 45.65
N LEU A 231 -3.47 13.03 45.50
CA LEU A 231 -4.40 13.01 46.64
C LEU A 231 -4.04 11.93 47.67
N VAL A 232 -3.74 10.72 47.22
CA VAL A 232 -3.33 9.61 48.10
C VAL A 232 -2.02 9.94 48.82
N LYS A 233 -1.04 10.52 48.11
CA LYS A 233 0.21 10.99 48.73
C LYS A 233 -0.05 12.04 49.81
N GLN A 234 -0.87 13.05 49.51
CA GLN A 234 -1.19 14.12 50.45
C GLN A 234 -1.98 13.61 51.67
N GLN A 235 -2.85 12.60 51.50
CA GLN A 235 -3.60 12.01 52.61
C GLN A 235 -2.68 11.38 53.67
N SER A 236 -1.56 10.81 53.25
CA SER A 236 -0.56 10.18 54.12
C SER A 236 0.54 11.14 54.62
N ALA A 237 0.53 12.40 54.18
CA ALA A 237 1.59 13.36 54.46
C ALA A 237 1.41 14.06 55.83
N LYS A 238 2.52 14.30 56.54
CA LYS A 238 2.52 15.04 57.83
C LYS A 238 1.99 16.48 57.73
N LYS A 239 2.07 17.11 56.54
CA LYS A 239 1.55 18.44 56.22
C LYS A 239 0.90 18.41 54.83
N PRO A 240 -0.38 18.05 54.74
CA PRO A 240 -1.06 17.91 53.45
C PRO A 240 -1.19 19.25 52.74
N LYS A 241 -0.98 19.23 51.42
CA LYS A 241 -1.22 20.36 50.51
C LYS A 241 -2.52 20.13 49.74
N ALA A 242 -3.21 21.23 49.41
CA ALA A 242 -4.38 21.17 48.54
C ALA A 242 -3.96 20.69 47.13
N VAL A 243 -4.59 19.61 46.67
CA VAL A 243 -4.38 19.09 45.30
C VAL A 243 -5.22 19.92 44.33
N LYS A 244 -4.59 20.42 43.27
CA LYS A 244 -5.28 21.17 42.22
C LYS A 244 -6.17 20.24 41.40
N LEU A 245 -7.40 20.66 41.16
CA LEU A 245 -8.29 19.95 40.24
C LEU A 245 -7.73 19.99 38.81
N PRO A 246 -7.60 18.84 38.13
CA PRO A 246 -7.15 18.81 36.76
C PRO A 246 -8.18 19.50 35.84
N ARG A 247 -7.68 20.21 34.84
CA ARG A 247 -8.52 20.83 33.82
C ARG A 247 -8.75 19.81 32.70
N PHE A 248 -9.97 19.26 32.65
CA PHE A 248 -10.35 18.31 31.62
C PHE A 248 -10.70 19.00 30.30
N GLU A 249 -10.30 18.37 29.19
CA GLU A 249 -10.73 18.75 27.86
C GLU A 249 -12.14 18.24 27.59
N ARG A 250 -12.99 19.09 26.99
CA ARG A 250 -14.35 18.70 26.63
C ARG A 250 -14.32 17.68 25.49
N VAL A 251 -14.89 16.50 25.76
CA VAL A 251 -15.17 15.47 24.76
C VAL A 251 -16.52 15.80 24.11
N ASN A 252 -16.53 15.91 22.78
CA ASN A 252 -17.75 16.25 22.05
C ASN A 252 -18.56 14.98 21.74
N SER A 253 -19.85 15.15 21.43
CA SER A 253 -20.71 14.05 20.98
C SER A 253 -20.36 13.58 19.57
N SER A 254 -19.97 14.52 18.69
CA SER A 254 -19.40 14.21 17.38
C SER A 254 -17.91 13.96 17.48
N ASP A 255 -17.43 12.95 16.75
CA ASP A 255 -16.00 12.69 16.63
C ASP A 255 -15.41 13.41 15.42
N SER A 256 -14.13 13.73 15.53
CA SER A 256 -13.35 14.28 14.44
C SER A 256 -12.07 13.47 14.32
N TYR A 257 -11.60 13.30 13.09
CA TYR A 257 -10.47 12.45 12.78
C TYR A 257 -9.25 13.30 12.42
N LYS A 258 -8.07 12.70 12.60
CA LYS A 258 -6.81 13.20 12.05
C LYS A 258 -6.01 12.00 11.51
N ILE A 259 -5.24 12.22 10.45
CA ILE A 259 -4.32 11.21 9.95
C ILE A 259 -3.24 10.88 10.98
N THR A 260 -2.80 9.62 11.02
CA THR A 260 -1.67 9.18 11.84
C THR A 260 -0.36 9.22 11.03
N SER A 261 0.79 9.06 11.69
CA SER A 261 2.07 8.89 10.99
C SER A 261 2.06 7.67 10.07
N LEU A 262 1.41 6.58 10.49
CA LEU A 262 1.22 5.38 9.66
C LEU A 262 0.34 5.69 8.45
N GLY A 263 -0.77 6.40 8.64
CA GLY A 263 -1.64 6.85 7.55
C GLY A 263 -0.91 7.70 6.52
N CYS A 264 -0.04 8.63 6.95
CA CYS A 264 0.79 9.42 6.04
C CYS A 264 1.77 8.53 5.25
N LYS A 265 2.45 7.59 5.92
CA LYS A 265 3.35 6.65 5.24
C LYS A 265 2.61 5.80 4.21
N TYR A 266 1.41 5.33 4.53
CA TYR A 266 0.57 4.58 3.59
C TYR A 266 0.25 5.43 2.36
N LEU A 267 -0.19 6.68 2.54
CA LEU A 267 -0.46 7.57 1.41
C LEU A 267 0.79 7.78 0.54
N GLN A 268 1.97 7.98 1.13
CA GLN A 268 3.23 8.10 0.38
C GLN A 268 3.55 6.84 -0.42
N MET A 269 3.29 5.65 0.13
CA MET A 269 3.46 4.40 -0.60
C MET A 269 2.47 4.28 -1.77
N LEU A 270 1.24 4.77 -1.60
CA LEU A 270 0.17 4.71 -2.60
C LEU A 270 0.19 5.85 -3.62
N GLU A 271 1.26 6.65 -3.65
CA GLU A 271 1.47 7.69 -4.66
C GLU A 271 2.32 7.16 -5.82
N GLN A 272 2.04 7.64 -7.03
CA GLN A 272 2.80 7.24 -8.22
C GLN A 272 4.30 7.48 -7.98
N PRO A 273 5.17 6.47 -8.20
CA PRO A 273 6.60 6.65 -8.03
C PRO A 273 7.09 7.76 -8.97
N SER A 274 7.56 8.85 -8.38
CA SER A 274 8.31 9.87 -9.11
C SER A 274 9.79 9.62 -8.91
N SER A 275 10.59 9.75 -9.96
CA SER A 275 12.02 10.02 -9.83
C SER A 275 12.13 11.24 -8.92
N SER A 276 12.79 11.08 -7.78
CA SER A 276 13.21 12.21 -6.98
C SER A 276 14.02 13.12 -7.89
N SER A 277 13.38 14.17 -8.39
CA SER A 277 14.06 15.34 -8.89
C SER A 277 14.80 15.90 -7.69
N ARG A 278 16.11 15.63 -7.67
CA ARG A 278 17.18 16.35 -6.97
C ARG A 278 16.69 17.48 -6.07
N GLU A 279 16.94 17.34 -4.76
CA GLU A 279 17.47 18.45 -3.96
C GLU A 279 18.89 18.10 -3.52
#